data_AF-A0AAP9UUE8-F1
#
_entry.id   AF-A0AAP9UUE8-F1
#
_cell.length_a   1.000
_cell.length_b   1.000
_cell.length_c   1.000
_cell.angle_alpha   90.00
_cell.angle_beta   90.00
_cell.angle_gamma   90.00
#
_symmetry.space_group_name_H-M   'P 1'
#
loop_
_entity.id
_entity.type
_entity.pdbx_description
1 polymer ?
#
loop_
_entity_poly.entity_id
_entity_poly.type
_entity_poly.pdbx_seq_one_letter_code
_entity_poly.pdbx_strand_id
1 'polypeptide(L)' 'MFKAKTITFNSETYMLGQKYKPPGFTRMATVTNIVDNRNTFSHNEGGFEVRFDSGDFLRIYSNDVVIHWEQTGGEKG' A
#
# COMPACT_ATOMS: atom_id res chain seq x y z
N MET A 1 -8.59 -2.63 -14.97
CA MET A 1 -8.31 -1.75 -13.80
C MET A 1 -6.89 -2.05 -13.34
N PHE A 2 -6.21 -1.15 -12.63
CA PHE A 2 -4.89 -1.44 -12.04
C PHE A 2 -5.01 -1.51 -10.52
N LYS A 3 -4.30 -2.45 -9.89
CA LYS A 3 -4.15 -2.55 -8.44
C LYS A 3 -2.68 -2.45 -8.08
N ALA A 4 -2.34 -1.67 -7.05
CA ALA A 4 -0.96 -1.61 -6.57
C ALA A 4 -0.58 -2.97 -5.98
N LYS A 5 0.44 -3.60 -6.55
CA LYS A 5 0.99 -4.89 -6.13
C LYS A 5 2.00 -4.69 -5.00
N THR A 6 2.89 -3.73 -5.16
CA THR A 6 3.92 -3.38 -4.18
C THR A 6 4.08 -1.87 -4.07
N ILE A 7 4.48 -1.42 -2.89
CA ILE A 7 4.93 -0.05 -2.63
C ILE A 7 6.23 -0.11 -1.83
N THR A 8 7.22 0.67 -2.24
CA THR A 8 8.49 0.82 -1.52
C THR A 8 8.64 2.24 -1.00
N PHE A 9 8.93 2.37 0.29
CA PHE A 9 9.11 3.62 1.01
C PHE A 9 10.20 3.44 2.07
N ASN A 10 11.15 4.37 2.20
CA ASN A 10 12.26 4.30 3.16
C ASN A 10 12.98 2.95 3.20
N SER A 11 13.27 2.39 2.02
CA SER A 11 13.89 1.06 1.85
C SER A 11 13.05 -0.13 2.34
N GLU A 12 11.82 0.09 2.79
CA GLU A 12 10.85 -0.97 3.09
C GLU A 12 9.90 -1.18 1.92
N THR A 13 9.77 -2.41 1.46
CA THR A 13 8.79 -2.80 0.44
C THR A 13 7.63 -3.52 1.10
N TYR A 14 6.40 -3.08 0.81
CA TYR A 14 5.16 -3.70 1.22
C TYR A 14 4.50 -4.32 -0.02
N MET A 15 4.22 -5.62 0.04
CA MET A 15 3.61 -6.38 -1.06
C MET A 15 2.27 -6.98 -0.65
N LEU A 16 1.27 -6.90 -1.54
CA LEU A 16 -0.02 -7.57 -1.35
C LEU A 16 0.15 -9.05 -1.00
N GLY A 17 -0.59 -9.52 0.02
CA GLY A 17 -0.58 -10.90 0.48
C GLY A 17 0.61 -11.29 1.35
N GLN A 18 1.61 -10.43 1.50
CA GLN A 18 2.76 -10.70 2.37
C GLN A 18 2.50 -10.21 3.80
N LYS A 19 3.04 -10.97 4.77
CA LYS A 19 3.02 -10.63 6.19
C LYS A 19 4.19 -9.73 6.56
N TYR A 20 3.89 -8.69 7.32
CA TYR A 20 4.86 -7.76 7.89
C TYR A 20 4.55 -7.55 9.36
N LYS A 21 5.52 -7.08 10.14
CA LYS A 21 5.28 -6.53 11.47
C LYS A 21 5.59 -5.02 11.41
N PRO A 22 4.62 -4.18 11.00
CA PRO A 22 4.88 -2.76 10.87
C PRO A 22 5.28 -2.14 12.22
N PRO A 23 6.04 -1.03 12.22
CA PRO A 23 6.32 -0.29 13.43
C PRO A 23 5.02 0.07 14.17
N GLY A 24 4.98 -0.16 15.48
CA GLY A 24 3.78 0.08 16.31
C GLY A 24 2.77 -1.07 16.36
N PHE A 25 2.93 -2.11 15.54
CA PHE A 25 2.03 -3.28 15.58
C PHE A 25 2.52 -4.31 16.59
N THR A 26 1.58 -4.85 17.38
CA THR A 26 1.87 -5.90 18.38
C THR A 26 2.09 -7.27 17.75
N ARG A 27 1.48 -7.53 16.58
CA ARG A 27 1.52 -8.79 15.84
C ARG A 27 1.83 -8.57 14.37
N MET A 28 2.23 -9.65 13.70
CA MET A 28 2.33 -9.64 12.24
C MET A 28 0.94 -9.44 11.63
N ALA A 29 0.89 -8.73 10.51
CA ALA A 29 -0.32 -8.45 9.75
C ALA A 29 -0.04 -8.61 8.26
N THR A 30 -1.06 -9.03 7.51
CA THR A 30 -0.97 -9.29 6.07
C THR A 30 -1.42 -8.05 5.30
N VAL A 31 -0.64 -7.61 4.30
CA VAL A 31 -1.06 -6.49 3.43
C VAL A 31 -2.23 -6.94 2.56
N THR A 32 -3.38 -6.31 2.71
CA THR A 32 -4.61 -6.65 1.96
C THR A 32 -4.87 -5.68 0.82
N ASN A 33 -4.44 -4.43 0.97
CA ASN A 33 -4.62 -3.41 -0.06
C ASN A 33 -3.53 -2.33 0.00
N ILE A 34 -3.23 -1.74 -1.14
CA ILE A 34 -2.36 -0.56 -1.27
C ILE A 34 -3.17 0.47 -2.05
N VAL A 35 -3.45 1.61 -1.42
CA VAL A 35 -4.33 2.65 -1.96
C VAL A 35 -3.53 3.92 -2.25
N ASP A 36 -3.72 4.48 -3.45
CA ASP A 36 -3.23 5.81 -3.80
C ASP A 36 -4.31 6.85 -3.46
N ASN A 37 -4.10 7.58 -2.37
CA ASN A 37 -4.98 8.65 -1.92
C ASN A 37 -4.35 10.03 -2.13
N ARG A 38 -3.38 10.17 -3.04
CA ARG A 38 -2.70 11.46 -3.28
C ARG A 38 -3.66 12.59 -3.67
N ASN A 39 -4.74 12.26 -4.38
CA ASN A 39 -5.73 13.23 -4.85
C ASN A 39 -6.92 13.44 -3.88
N THR A 40 -6.98 12.69 -2.78
CA THR A 40 -8.17 12.65 -1.90
C THR A 40 -8.09 13.67 -0.76
N PHE A 41 -6.90 14.18 -0.44
CA PHE A 41 -6.70 15.07 0.71
C PHE A 41 -6.39 16.50 0.26
N SER A 42 -7.17 17.45 0.76
CA SER A 42 -7.20 18.88 0.41
C SER A 42 -5.87 19.64 0.57
N HIS A 43 -4.88 19.01 1.21
CA HIS A 43 -3.62 19.63 1.59
C HIS A 43 -2.40 19.20 0.76
N ASN A 44 -2.58 18.46 -0.36
CA ASN A 44 -1.46 17.94 -1.17
C ASN A 44 -0.44 17.08 -0.39
N GLU A 45 -0.80 16.62 0.81
CA GLU A 45 0.02 15.73 1.64
C GLU A 45 -0.10 14.29 1.15
N GLY A 46 0.23 14.10 -0.13
CA GLY A 46 0.17 12.86 -0.90
C GLY A 46 0.26 11.63 -0.01
N GLY A 47 -0.83 10.87 0.04
CA GLY A 47 -0.98 9.77 0.98
C GLY A 47 -1.12 8.44 0.26
N PHE A 48 -0.19 7.53 0.49
CA PHE A 48 -0.46 6.11 0.24
C PHE A 48 -0.92 5.44 1.53
N GLU A 49 -1.85 4.51 1.41
CA GLU A 49 -2.29 3.68 2.53
C GLU A 49 -1.96 2.22 2.23
N VAL A 50 -1.16 1.61 3.10
CA VAL A 50 -0.99 0.16 3.15
C VAL A 50 -1.96 -0.37 4.20
N ARG A 51 -2.97 -1.11 3.75
CA ARG A 51 -4.01 -1.67 4.63
C ARG A 51 -3.67 -3.11 4.99
N PHE A 52 -3.97 -3.48 6.22
CA PHE A 52 -3.68 -4.80 6.75
C PHE A 52 -4.96 -5.59 7.07
N ASP A 53 -4.83 -6.90 7.21
CA ASP A 53 -5.91 -7.81 7.63
C ASP A 53 -6.38 -7.59 9.08
N SER A 54 -5.54 -6.96 9.91
CA SER A 54 -5.92 -6.58 11.28
C SER A 54 -6.98 -5.46 11.34
N GLY A 55 -7.23 -4.78 10.22
CA GLY A 55 -8.05 -3.57 10.15
C GLY A 55 -7.25 -2.27 10.31
N ASP A 56 -5.98 -2.37 10.74
CA ASP A 56 -5.07 -1.25 10.81
C ASP A 56 -4.51 -0.88 9.42
N PHE A 57 -3.92 0.31 9.33
CA PHE A 57 -3.25 0.78 8.12
C PHE A 57 -2.01 1.61 8.45
N LEU A 58 -1.01 1.54 7.56
CA LEU A 58 0.13 2.43 7.54
C LEU A 58 -0.13 3.52 6.51
N ARG A 59 -0.05 4.77 6.94
CA ARG A 59 -0.15 5.92 6.05
C ARG A 59 1.22 6.50 5.76
N ILE A 60 1.54 6.63 4.48
CA ILE A 60 2.81 7.16 3.98
C ILE A 60 2.55 8.57 3.48
N TYR A 61 3.06 9.56 4.21
CA TYR A 61 3.00 10.98 3.86
C TYR A 61 4.25 11.38 3.05
N SER A 62 4.51 10.67 1.95
CA SER A 62 5.67 10.92 1.09
C SER A 62 5.28 10.69 -0.36
N ASN A 63 5.78 11.56 -1.23
CA ASN A 63 5.73 11.37 -2.68
C ASN A 63 6.94 10.58 -3.20
N ASP A 64 7.99 10.42 -2.39
CA ASP A 64 9.15 9.60 -2.71
C ASP A 64 8.86 8.13 -2.39
N VAL A 65 8.08 7.51 -3.27
CA VAL A 65 7.73 6.09 -3.21
C VAL A 65 7.82 5.46 -4.58
N VAL A 66 8.15 4.17 -4.62
CA VAL A 66 8.13 3.38 -5.85
C VAL A 66 6.95 2.41 -5.78
N ILE A 67 6.05 2.47 -6.77
CA ILE A 67 4.84 1.62 -6.79
C ILE A 67 4.85 0.79 -8.05
N HIS A 68 4.65 -0.52 -7.87
CA HIS A 68 4.40 -1.43 -8.97
C HIS A 68 2.92 -1.74 -9.03
N TRP A 69 2.31 -1.40 -10.17
CA TRP A 69 0.91 -1.67 -10.46
C TRP A 69 0.78 -2.97 -11.25
N GLU A 70 -0.23 -3.78 -10.91
CA GLU A 70 -0.62 -4.96 -11.66
C GLU A 70 -1.99 -4.74 -12.29
N GLN A 71 -2.16 -5.19 -13.51
CA GLN A 71 -3.42 -5.06 -14.23
C GLN A 71 -4.43 -6.10 -13.69
N THR A 72 -5.43 -5.62 -12.97
CA THR A 72 -6.64 -6.38 -12.62
C THR A 72 -7.62 -6.26 -13.79
N GLY A 73 -7.45 -7.12 -14.80
CA GLY A 73 -8.32 -7.15 -15.97
C GLY A 73 -7.57 -7.56 -17.23
N GLY A 74 -7.59 -8.86 -17.46
CA GLY A 74 -7.13 -9.57 -18.64
C GLY A 74 -7.50 -11.02 -18.43
N GLU A 75 -8.78 -11.35 -18.59
CA GLU A 75 -9.14 -12.69 -19.03
C GLU A 75 -8.24 -13.01 -20.23
N LYS A 76 -7.26 -13.89 -20.03
CA LYS A 76 -6.77 -14.68 -21.15
C LYS A 76 -7.97 -15.53 -21.56
N GLY A 77 -8.49 -15.25 -22.75
CA GLY A 77 -9.56 -16.04 -23.38
C GLY A 77 -9.13 -17.45 -23.71
#